data_AF-A0A8T6VK81-F1
#
_entry.id   AF-A0A8T6VK81-F1
#
_cell.length_a   1.000
_cell.length_b   1.000
_cell.length_c   1.000
_cell.angle_alpha   90.00
_cell.angle_beta   90.00
_cell.angle_gamma   90.00
#
_symmetry.space_group_name_H-M   'P 1'
#
loop_
_entity.id
_entity.type
_entity.pdbx_description
1 polymer ?
#
loop_
_entity_poly.entity_id
_entity_poly.type
_entity_poly.pdbx_seq_one_letter_code
_entity_poly.pdbx_strand_id
1 'polypeptide(L)'
;MINRSIIESVEIVTIRDFFERYLTVNPLEKMNSIDWVTLPEQRLRSIVSGRIFHDGLGQLQSILKKLSYYPNDVWLYLLSTQWQRIAQEEPFMGRCGQVGDELGSRVVGSRLVYDIMKLCFLMEKQYAPYIKWFGTAFSQLKSAGILTPILERVFEATSWEDRQEHLVRAYEIVAGMHNDLGITEPMKAKVSNFHNRPFLVIRADDFADAIYETIQDEEVLSLPKFLGGVDQFVNSTDVLSKPKRYPKLRYMFENDKVTS
;
A
#
# COMPACT_ATOMS: atom_id res chain seq x y z
N MET A 1 14.23 -24.14 -42.31
CA MET A 1 13.16 -24.45 -41.34
C MET A 1 13.83 -25.14 -40.16
N ILE A 2 14.29 -24.38 -39.17
CA ILE A 2 14.97 -24.93 -37.99
C ILE A 2 13.88 -25.18 -36.94
N ASN A 3 13.69 -26.47 -36.66
CA ASN A 3 12.73 -27.00 -35.70
C ASN A 3 13.19 -26.60 -34.28
N ARG A 4 12.61 -25.53 -33.71
CA ARG A 4 12.70 -25.29 -32.26
C ARG A 4 11.74 -26.28 -31.59
N SER A 5 12.27 -27.39 -31.07
CA SER A 5 11.51 -28.14 -30.07
C SER A 5 11.47 -27.29 -28.81
N ILE A 6 10.32 -26.70 -28.55
CA ILE A 6 10.05 -25.93 -27.35
C ILE A 6 9.90 -26.94 -26.19
N ILE A 7 10.83 -26.92 -25.23
CA ILE A 7 10.50 -27.35 -23.86
C ILE A 7 9.93 -26.11 -23.20
N GLU A 8 8.61 -26.01 -23.14
CA GLU A 8 7.86 -24.75 -22.98
C GLU A 8 7.82 -24.19 -21.54
N SER A 9 8.73 -24.60 -20.65
CA SER A 9 8.59 -24.28 -19.22
C SER A 9 9.88 -23.98 -18.46
N VAL A 10 11.05 -23.87 -19.11
CA VAL A 10 12.31 -23.52 -18.41
C VAL A 10 13.03 -22.41 -19.16
N GLU A 11 13.13 -21.24 -18.53
CA GLU A 11 13.93 -20.12 -19.03
C GLU A 11 15.31 -20.17 -18.34
N ILE A 12 16.39 -20.09 -19.13
CA ILE A 12 17.76 -20.00 -18.61
C ILE A 12 18.21 -18.54 -18.76
N VAL A 13 18.37 -17.86 -17.63
CA VAL A 13 18.80 -16.46 -17.55
C VAL A 13 19.82 -16.30 -16.43
N THR A 14 20.61 -15.23 -16.50
CA THR A 14 21.45 -14.84 -15.36
C THR A 14 20.58 -14.23 -14.26
N ILE A 15 21.09 -14.20 -13.03
CA ILE A 15 20.38 -13.56 -11.90
C ILE A 15 20.08 -12.08 -12.21
N ARG A 16 21.06 -11.36 -12.78
CA ARG A 16 20.89 -9.97 -13.23
C ARG A 16 19.75 -9.84 -14.24
N ASP A 17 19.80 -10.62 -15.32
CA ASP A 17 18.83 -10.56 -16.41
C ASP A 17 17.41 -10.95 -15.95
N PHE A 18 17.27 -11.91 -15.04
CA PHE A 18 15.99 -12.23 -14.42
C PHE A 18 15.37 -11.01 -13.72
N PHE A 19 16.12 -10.35 -12.85
CA PHE A 19 15.59 -9.21 -12.09
C PHE A 19 15.42 -7.95 -12.94
N GLU A 20 16.28 -7.70 -13.92
CA GLU A 20 16.09 -6.59 -14.88
C GLU A 20 14.84 -6.81 -15.75
N ARG A 21 14.50 -8.06 -16.11
CA ARG A 21 13.25 -8.37 -16.82
C ARG A 21 12.01 -8.32 -15.91
N TYR A 22 12.13 -8.83 -14.69
CA TYR A 22 10.99 -9.03 -13.79
C TYR A 22 10.73 -7.84 -12.85
N LEU A 23 11.75 -7.15 -12.35
CA LEU A 23 11.59 -5.97 -11.49
C LEU A 23 12.02 -4.67 -12.17
N THR A 24 12.65 -4.73 -13.35
CA THR A 24 13.19 -3.55 -14.06
C THR A 24 14.26 -2.80 -13.28
N VAL A 25 14.83 -3.45 -12.27
CA VAL A 25 15.95 -2.98 -11.45
C VAL A 25 16.83 -4.19 -11.15
N ASN A 26 18.12 -3.95 -10.92
CA ASN A 26 19.04 -4.98 -10.49
C ASN A 26 19.22 -4.92 -8.95
N PRO A 27 18.64 -5.85 -8.16
CA PRO A 27 18.75 -5.80 -6.71
C PRO A 27 20.16 -6.16 -6.19
N LEU A 28 21.08 -6.60 -7.05
CA LEU A 28 22.50 -6.72 -6.71
C LEU A 28 23.19 -5.37 -6.54
N GLU A 29 22.62 -4.30 -7.11
CA GLU A 29 23.13 -2.93 -6.99
C GLU A 29 22.38 -2.17 -5.89
N LYS A 30 22.87 -1.00 -5.46
CA LYS A 30 22.14 -0.17 -4.49
C LYS A 30 20.82 0.28 -5.12
N MET A 31 19.71 0.07 -4.41
CA MET A 31 18.40 0.58 -4.82
C MET A 31 18.12 1.87 -4.06
N ASN A 32 17.61 2.86 -4.77
CA ASN A 32 17.27 4.17 -4.24
C ASN A 32 15.77 4.22 -3.87
N SER A 33 15.32 5.27 -3.18
CA SER A 33 13.93 5.46 -2.76
C SER A 33 12.94 5.41 -3.94
N ILE A 34 13.27 6.03 -5.07
CA ILE A 34 12.45 6.03 -6.31
C ILE A 34 12.29 4.61 -6.85
N ASP A 35 13.35 3.79 -6.82
CA ASP A 35 13.27 2.37 -7.19
C ASP A 35 12.21 1.66 -6.35
N TRP A 36 12.24 1.85 -5.03
CA TRP A 36 11.30 1.18 -4.14
C TRP A 36 9.85 1.62 -4.35
N VAL A 37 9.57 2.92 -4.46
CA VAL A 37 8.20 3.42 -4.61
C VAL A 37 7.64 3.20 -6.01
N THR A 38 8.49 2.86 -6.99
CA THR A 38 8.07 2.52 -8.36
C THR A 38 7.80 1.02 -8.56
N LEU A 39 8.29 0.15 -7.67
CA LEU A 39 8.10 -1.29 -7.79
C LEU A 39 6.69 -1.72 -7.34
N PRO A 40 5.89 -2.38 -8.20
CA PRO A 40 4.59 -2.89 -7.79
C PRO A 40 4.71 -3.94 -6.69
N GLU A 41 3.93 -3.79 -5.62
CA GLU A 41 3.91 -4.68 -4.45
C GLU A 41 3.68 -6.15 -4.85
N GLN A 42 2.79 -6.39 -5.82
CA GLN A 42 2.49 -7.73 -6.32
C GLN A 42 3.73 -8.46 -6.90
N ARG A 43 4.69 -7.71 -7.46
CA ARG A 43 5.93 -8.27 -8.01
C ARG A 43 6.91 -8.57 -6.89
N LEU A 44 7.05 -7.66 -5.93
CA LEU A 44 7.84 -7.88 -4.72
C LEU A 44 7.32 -9.09 -3.93
N ARG A 45 6.00 -9.17 -3.70
CA ARG A 45 5.31 -10.32 -3.09
C ARG A 45 5.67 -11.64 -3.78
N SER A 46 5.65 -11.66 -5.11
CA SER A 46 5.94 -12.86 -5.90
C SER A 46 7.38 -13.34 -5.71
N ILE A 47 8.34 -12.42 -5.60
CA ILE A 47 9.74 -12.73 -5.32
C ILE A 47 9.90 -13.27 -3.90
N VAL A 48 9.38 -12.58 -2.89
CA VAL A 48 9.58 -12.96 -1.47
C VAL A 48 8.82 -14.22 -1.06
N SER A 49 7.71 -14.52 -1.74
CA SER A 49 6.93 -15.74 -1.49
C SER A 49 7.42 -16.94 -2.30
N GLY A 50 8.34 -16.72 -3.24
CA GLY A 50 8.89 -17.76 -4.11
C GLY A 50 9.78 -18.74 -3.35
N ARG A 51 9.71 -20.03 -3.72
CA ARG A 51 10.60 -21.06 -3.18
C ARG A 51 11.88 -21.16 -4.01
N ILE A 52 13.04 -21.03 -3.37
CA ILE A 52 14.34 -21.38 -3.97
C ILE A 52 14.56 -22.88 -3.78
N PHE A 53 14.76 -23.62 -4.87
CA PHE A 53 15.07 -25.05 -4.83
C PHE A 53 16.57 -25.33 -4.75
N HIS A 54 17.39 -24.47 -5.36
CA HIS A 54 18.85 -24.56 -5.36
C HIS A 54 19.48 -23.17 -5.60
N ASP A 55 20.49 -22.79 -4.82
CA ASP A 55 21.25 -21.54 -4.96
C ASP A 55 22.76 -21.82 -5.04
N GLY A 56 23.20 -22.42 -6.14
CA GLY A 56 24.61 -22.78 -6.34
C GLY A 56 25.55 -21.58 -6.50
N LEU A 57 25.02 -20.38 -6.77
CA LEU A 57 25.79 -19.14 -6.87
C LEU A 57 25.86 -18.37 -5.55
N GLY A 58 25.03 -18.72 -4.56
CA GLY A 58 24.98 -18.08 -3.24
C GLY A 58 24.51 -16.61 -3.25
N GLN A 59 23.82 -16.19 -4.32
CA GLN A 59 23.41 -14.79 -4.52
C GLN A 59 21.92 -14.56 -4.26
N LEU A 60 21.07 -15.59 -4.30
CA LEU A 60 19.62 -15.40 -4.22
C LEU A 60 19.17 -15.07 -2.81
N GLN A 61 19.77 -15.70 -1.80
CA GLN A 61 19.37 -15.47 -0.40
C GLN A 61 19.60 -14.03 0.07
N SER A 62 20.71 -13.40 -0.33
CA SER A 62 20.98 -12.00 0.01
C SER A 62 20.00 -11.05 -0.67
N ILE A 63 19.62 -11.33 -1.92
CA ILE A 63 18.59 -10.58 -2.66
C ILE A 63 17.22 -10.71 -1.98
N LEU A 64 16.80 -11.94 -1.62
CA LEU A 64 15.53 -12.14 -0.93
C LEU A 64 15.49 -11.44 0.43
N LYS A 65 16.60 -11.46 1.17
CA LYS A 65 16.70 -10.70 2.44
C LYS A 65 16.55 -9.20 2.19
N LYS A 66 17.21 -8.66 1.17
CA LYS A 66 17.10 -7.24 0.79
C LYS A 66 15.67 -6.87 0.37
N LEU A 67 15.01 -7.71 -0.42
CA LEU A 67 13.66 -7.50 -0.93
C LEU A 67 12.57 -7.96 0.05
N SER A 68 12.93 -8.48 1.22
CA SER A 68 11.98 -9.07 2.18
C SER A 68 10.91 -8.07 2.60
N TYR A 69 11.29 -6.81 2.78
CA TYR A 69 10.38 -5.69 2.95
C TYR A 69 11.06 -4.35 2.60
N TYR A 70 10.29 -3.26 2.61
CA TYR A 70 10.81 -1.91 2.37
C TYR A 70 11.87 -1.48 3.39
N PRO A 71 12.85 -0.65 2.99
CA PRO A 71 13.66 0.13 3.92
C PRO A 71 12.77 0.98 4.85
N ASN A 72 13.25 1.28 6.05
CA ASN A 72 12.44 1.88 7.11
C ASN A 72 11.73 3.17 6.65
N ASP A 73 12.48 4.13 6.12
CA ASP A 73 11.93 5.45 5.79
C ASP A 73 11.03 5.41 4.56
N VAL A 74 11.29 4.50 3.61
CA VAL A 74 10.37 4.21 2.51
C VAL A 74 9.06 3.63 3.05
N TRP A 75 9.12 2.72 4.03
CA TRP A 75 7.93 2.18 4.67
C TRP A 75 7.13 3.27 5.42
N LEU A 76 7.81 4.16 6.16
CA LEU A 76 7.17 5.28 6.84
C LEU A 76 6.51 6.24 5.84
N TYR A 77 7.15 6.54 4.71
CA TYR A 77 6.56 7.34 3.63
C TYR A 77 5.28 6.72 3.05
N LEU A 78 5.30 5.41 2.78
CA LEU A 78 4.14 4.67 2.28
C LEU A 78 3.00 4.61 3.31
N LEU A 79 3.35 4.39 4.59
CA LEU A 79 2.40 4.34 5.70
C LEU A 79 1.75 5.70 5.96
N SER A 80 2.54 6.76 5.99
CA SER A 80 2.08 8.15 6.06
C SER A 80 1.10 8.48 4.92
N THR A 81 1.47 8.11 3.68
CA THR A 81 0.57 8.31 2.53
C THR A 81 -0.71 7.49 2.64
N GLN A 82 -0.65 6.26 3.18
CA GLN A 82 -1.84 5.44 3.33
C GLN A 82 -2.84 6.03 4.34
N TRP A 83 -2.34 6.62 5.42
CA TRP A 83 -3.16 7.43 6.33
C TRP A 83 -3.74 8.65 5.63
N GLN A 84 -2.94 9.39 4.85
CA GLN A 84 -3.42 10.55 4.11
C GLN A 84 -4.56 10.20 3.13
N ARG A 85 -4.48 9.03 2.48
CA ARG A 85 -5.56 8.54 1.60
C ARG A 85 -6.88 8.36 2.35
N ILE A 86 -6.83 7.84 3.58
CA ILE A 86 -8.00 7.73 4.45
C ILE A 86 -8.51 9.13 4.82
N ALA A 87 -7.62 10.03 5.23
CA ALA A 87 -7.96 11.41 5.62
C ALA A 87 -8.69 12.18 4.51
N GLN A 88 -8.28 11.99 3.27
CA GLN A 88 -8.88 12.63 2.10
C GLN A 88 -10.34 12.19 1.85
N GLU A 89 -10.76 11.01 2.32
CA GLU A 89 -12.07 10.45 2.01
C GLU A 89 -12.96 10.19 3.24
N GLU A 90 -12.42 10.13 4.46
CA GLU A 90 -13.17 9.83 5.67
C GLU A 90 -14.39 10.73 5.92
N PRO A 91 -14.39 12.05 5.62
CA PRO A 91 -15.61 12.84 5.78
C PRO A 91 -16.60 12.68 4.60
N PHE A 92 -16.18 12.10 3.46
CA PHE A 92 -16.99 12.09 2.24
C PHE A 92 -18.05 11.01 2.23
N MET A 93 -17.82 9.87 2.87
CA MET A 93 -18.81 8.78 2.97
C MET A 93 -20.12 9.31 3.60
N GLY A 94 -20.03 9.97 4.75
CA GLY A 94 -21.21 10.55 5.41
C GLY A 94 -21.78 11.76 4.66
N ARG A 95 -20.93 12.57 4.01
CA ARG A 95 -21.39 13.74 3.23
C ARG A 95 -22.21 13.35 2.01
N CYS A 96 -21.86 12.27 1.31
CA CYS A 96 -22.69 11.71 0.25
C CYS A 96 -24.06 11.29 0.80
N GLY A 97 -24.06 10.53 1.91
CA GLY A 97 -25.29 10.09 2.54
C GLY A 97 -26.19 11.22 3.04
N GLN A 98 -25.62 12.28 3.60
CA GLN A 98 -26.37 13.45 4.09
C GLN A 98 -27.22 14.13 3.00
N VAL A 99 -26.80 14.07 1.73
CA VAL A 99 -27.54 14.64 0.60
C VAL A 99 -28.43 13.61 -0.12
N GLY A 100 -28.59 12.42 0.47
CA GLY A 100 -29.37 11.31 -0.09
C GLY A 100 -28.63 10.48 -1.15
N ASP A 101 -27.33 10.70 -1.36
CA ASP A 101 -26.51 9.93 -2.29
C ASP A 101 -25.92 8.68 -1.60
N GLU A 102 -26.79 7.69 -1.38
CA GLU A 102 -26.37 6.40 -0.80
C GLU A 102 -25.43 5.62 -1.72
N LEU A 103 -25.55 5.77 -3.05
CA LEU A 103 -24.63 5.12 -3.97
C LEU A 103 -23.21 5.68 -3.82
N GLY A 104 -23.06 7.01 -3.81
CA GLY A 104 -21.79 7.66 -3.55
C GLY A 104 -21.23 7.31 -2.18
N SER A 105 -22.09 7.25 -1.15
CA SER A 105 -21.68 6.84 0.19
C SER A 105 -21.12 5.41 0.21
N ARG A 106 -21.74 4.46 -0.52
CA ARG A 106 -21.20 3.09 -0.68
C ARG A 106 -19.87 3.06 -1.44
N VAL A 107 -19.73 3.86 -2.49
CA VAL A 107 -18.48 3.94 -3.27
C VAL A 107 -17.34 4.43 -2.39
N VAL A 108 -17.53 5.53 -1.65
CA VAL A 108 -16.51 6.07 -0.75
C VAL A 108 -16.25 5.10 0.41
N GLY A 109 -17.29 4.52 1.01
CA GLY A 109 -17.15 3.50 2.06
C GLY A 109 -16.31 2.31 1.61
N SER A 110 -16.51 1.83 0.38
CA SER A 110 -15.73 0.73 -0.22
C SER A 110 -14.26 1.09 -0.41
N ARG A 111 -13.97 2.34 -0.79
CA ARG A 111 -12.60 2.85 -0.93
C ARG A 111 -11.90 2.96 0.42
N LEU A 112 -12.60 3.48 1.43
CA LEU A 112 -12.09 3.54 2.80
C LEU A 112 -11.79 2.14 3.37
N VAL A 113 -12.65 1.15 3.12
CA VAL A 113 -12.37 -0.24 3.49
C VAL A 113 -11.11 -0.75 2.80
N TYR A 114 -10.97 -0.50 1.49
CA TYR A 114 -9.77 -0.89 0.76
C TYR A 114 -8.50 -0.23 1.33
N ASP A 115 -8.55 1.07 1.65
CA ASP A 115 -7.44 1.81 2.23
C ASP A 115 -7.11 1.37 3.66
N ILE A 116 -8.11 1.01 4.48
CA ILE A 116 -7.91 0.38 5.79
C ILE A 116 -7.20 -0.98 5.65
N MET A 117 -7.62 -1.82 4.69
CA MET A 117 -6.98 -3.11 4.46
C MET A 117 -5.52 -2.93 3.99
N LYS A 118 -5.26 -1.96 3.10
CA LYS A 118 -3.90 -1.60 2.67
C LYS A 118 -3.05 -1.08 3.83
N LEU A 119 -3.64 -0.31 4.73
CA LEU A 119 -2.97 0.15 5.95
C LEU A 119 -2.54 -1.04 6.82
N CYS A 120 -3.40 -2.03 7.00
CA CYS A 120 -3.08 -3.25 7.75
C CYS A 120 -1.91 -4.03 7.12
N PHE A 121 -1.88 -4.17 5.78
CA PHE A 121 -0.75 -4.77 5.07
C PHE A 121 0.57 -4.04 5.39
N LEU A 122 0.56 -2.70 5.36
CA LEU A 122 1.74 -1.90 5.68
C LEU A 122 2.18 -2.04 7.14
N MET A 123 1.23 -2.00 8.09
CA MET A 123 1.51 -2.13 9.52
C MET A 123 2.05 -3.53 9.88
N GLU A 124 1.52 -4.58 9.26
CA GLU A 124 1.99 -5.97 9.45
C GLU A 124 3.21 -6.33 8.60
N LYS A 125 3.78 -5.34 7.90
CA LYS A 125 4.96 -5.47 7.02
C LYS A 125 4.82 -6.59 5.99
N GLN A 126 3.70 -6.59 5.26
CA GLN A 126 3.37 -7.54 4.21
C GLN A 126 3.05 -6.78 2.91
N TYR A 127 3.75 -7.10 1.82
CA TYR A 127 3.34 -6.58 0.50
C TYR A 127 1.92 -7.02 0.16
N ALA A 128 1.09 -6.14 -0.37
CA ALA A 128 -0.24 -6.51 -0.87
C ALA A 128 -0.10 -7.35 -2.16
N PRO A 129 -0.95 -8.37 -2.37
CA PRO A 129 -0.92 -9.17 -3.59
C PRO A 129 -1.66 -8.46 -4.74
N TYR A 130 -1.67 -9.12 -5.91
CA TYR A 130 -2.61 -8.79 -6.98
C TYR A 130 -4.06 -8.79 -6.48
N ILE A 131 -4.88 -7.85 -6.97
CA ILE A 131 -6.23 -7.54 -6.46
C ILE A 131 -7.15 -8.77 -6.36
N LYS A 132 -7.02 -9.75 -7.27
CA LYS A 132 -7.77 -11.02 -7.23
C LYS A 132 -7.64 -11.76 -5.90
N TRP A 133 -6.46 -11.68 -5.26
CA TRP A 133 -6.12 -12.40 -4.04
C TRP A 133 -6.16 -11.50 -2.81
N PHE A 134 -6.61 -10.25 -2.94
CA PHE A 134 -6.51 -9.25 -1.90
C PHE A 134 -7.24 -9.65 -0.61
N GLY A 135 -8.50 -10.06 -0.70
CA GLY A 135 -9.27 -10.54 0.45
C GLY A 135 -8.67 -11.82 1.09
N THR A 136 -8.22 -12.78 0.26
CA THR A 136 -7.59 -14.02 0.75
C THR A 136 -6.25 -13.78 1.43
N ALA A 137 -5.45 -12.81 0.96
CA ALA A 137 -4.22 -12.44 1.64
C ALA A 137 -4.50 -11.61 2.90
N PHE A 138 -5.52 -10.74 2.86
CA PHE A 138 -5.94 -9.98 4.04
C PHE A 138 -6.37 -10.93 5.15
N SER A 139 -7.13 -12.00 4.84
CA SER A 139 -7.55 -12.99 5.85
C SER A 139 -6.38 -13.75 6.52
N GLN A 140 -5.15 -13.61 6.03
CA GLN A 140 -3.94 -14.20 6.63
C GLN A 140 -3.22 -13.22 7.58
N LEU A 141 -3.63 -11.95 7.61
CA LEU A 141 -3.12 -10.95 8.55
C LEU A 141 -3.64 -11.22 9.96
N LYS A 142 -2.86 -10.85 10.97
CA LYS A 142 -3.24 -10.98 12.39
C LYS A 142 -4.48 -10.15 12.72
N SER A 143 -4.58 -8.95 12.15
CA SER A 143 -5.68 -8.02 12.35
C SER A 143 -7.00 -8.49 11.72
N ALA A 144 -6.96 -9.41 10.75
CA ALA A 144 -8.12 -9.81 9.98
C ALA A 144 -9.22 -10.47 10.80
N GLY A 145 -8.87 -11.21 11.86
CA GLY A 145 -9.87 -11.86 12.72
C GLY A 145 -10.81 -10.86 13.41
N ILE A 146 -10.32 -9.65 13.70
CA ILE A 146 -11.09 -8.57 14.32
C ILE A 146 -11.72 -7.67 13.26
N LEU A 147 -10.96 -7.30 12.22
CA LEU A 147 -11.40 -6.32 11.24
C LEU A 147 -12.37 -6.88 10.20
N THR A 148 -12.18 -8.10 9.70
CA THR A 148 -13.03 -8.69 8.65
C THR A 148 -14.54 -8.56 8.94
N PRO A 149 -15.05 -9.02 10.10
CA PRO A 149 -16.48 -8.92 10.38
C PRO A 149 -16.97 -7.46 10.48
N ILE A 150 -16.10 -6.50 10.79
CA ILE A 150 -16.48 -5.07 10.83
C ILE A 150 -16.54 -4.50 9.42
N LEU A 151 -15.54 -4.82 8.58
CA LEU A 151 -15.44 -4.33 7.21
C LEU A 151 -16.55 -4.91 6.32
N GLU A 152 -16.94 -6.19 6.52
CA GLU A 152 -18.10 -6.79 5.84
C GLU A 152 -19.39 -6.01 6.12
N ARG A 153 -19.58 -5.59 7.37
CA ARG A 153 -20.75 -4.78 7.76
C ARG A 153 -20.80 -3.41 7.10
N VAL A 154 -19.64 -2.81 6.76
CA VAL A 154 -19.59 -1.56 5.97
C VAL A 154 -20.21 -1.78 4.57
N PHE A 155 -19.96 -2.93 3.95
CA PHE A 155 -20.54 -3.28 2.65
C PHE A 155 -22.02 -3.65 2.72
N GLU A 156 -22.45 -4.28 3.81
CA GLU A 156 -23.84 -4.67 4.04
C GLU A 156 -24.75 -3.48 4.39
N ALA A 157 -24.19 -2.41 4.98
CA ALA A 157 -24.94 -1.27 5.47
C ALA A 157 -25.79 -0.59 4.38
N THR A 158 -27.09 -0.43 4.65
CA THR A 158 -28.04 0.16 3.72
C THR A 158 -28.17 1.68 3.83
N SER A 159 -27.77 2.26 4.96
CA SER A 159 -27.71 3.72 5.17
C SER A 159 -26.29 4.17 5.52
N TRP A 160 -25.97 5.43 5.29
CA TRP A 160 -24.67 6.00 5.62
C TRP A 160 -24.41 6.07 7.13
N GLU A 161 -25.43 6.19 7.97
CA GLU A 161 -25.29 6.21 9.43
C GLU A 161 -24.81 4.85 9.94
N ASP A 162 -25.47 3.76 9.52
CA ASP A 162 -25.07 2.38 9.85
C ASP A 162 -23.64 2.08 9.34
N ARG A 163 -23.34 2.54 8.12
CA ARG A 163 -22.00 2.46 7.53
C ARG A 163 -20.94 3.21 8.36
N GLN A 164 -21.29 4.38 8.86
CA GLN A 164 -20.42 5.20 9.72
C GLN A 164 -20.08 4.47 11.02
N GLU A 165 -21.07 3.82 11.66
CA GLU A 165 -20.83 3.09 12.90
C GLU A 165 -19.76 1.99 12.73
N HIS A 166 -19.80 1.28 11.62
CA HIS A 166 -18.83 0.23 11.31
C HIS A 166 -17.45 0.80 10.94
N LEU A 167 -17.39 1.87 10.14
CA LEU A 167 -16.13 2.55 9.81
C LEU A 167 -15.44 3.15 11.05
N VAL A 168 -16.20 3.77 11.95
CA VAL A 168 -15.67 4.30 13.22
C VAL A 168 -14.96 3.22 14.02
N ARG A 169 -15.56 2.03 14.15
CA ARG A 169 -14.94 0.91 14.86
C ARG A 169 -13.65 0.46 14.17
N ALA A 170 -13.65 0.35 12.84
CA ALA A 170 -12.47 -0.01 12.08
C ALA A 170 -11.35 1.02 12.27
N TYR A 171 -11.67 2.32 12.24
CA TYR A 171 -10.71 3.40 12.46
C TYR A 171 -10.06 3.35 13.84
N GLU A 172 -10.84 3.19 14.90
CA GLU A 172 -10.30 3.12 16.26
C GLU A 172 -9.37 1.90 16.42
N ILE A 173 -9.69 0.77 15.79
CA ILE A 173 -8.83 -0.42 15.79
C ILE A 173 -7.50 -0.15 15.09
N VAL A 174 -7.52 0.39 13.86
CA VAL A 174 -6.25 0.63 13.13
C VAL A 174 -5.43 1.77 13.71
N ALA A 175 -6.07 2.74 14.39
CA ALA A 175 -5.37 3.74 15.19
C ALA A 175 -4.69 3.12 16.43
N GLY A 176 -5.33 2.14 17.07
CA GLY A 176 -4.71 1.33 18.11
C GLY A 176 -3.50 0.54 17.59
N MET A 177 -3.67 -0.13 16.44
CA MET A 177 -2.58 -0.86 15.78
C MET A 177 -1.40 0.07 15.42
N HIS A 178 -1.67 1.30 15.00
CA HIS A 178 -0.63 2.31 14.77
C HIS A 178 0.17 2.61 16.04
N ASN A 179 -0.51 2.83 17.17
CA ASN A 179 0.15 3.08 18.45
C ASN A 179 1.01 1.88 18.88
N ASP A 180 0.55 0.66 18.64
CA ASP A 180 1.30 -0.57 18.95
C ASP A 180 2.61 -0.71 18.13
N LEU A 181 2.73 -0.01 16.99
CA LEU A 181 3.97 0.02 16.21
C LEU A 181 5.08 0.84 16.90
N GLY A 182 4.74 1.76 17.80
CA GLY A 182 5.70 2.60 18.52
C GLY A 182 6.55 3.49 17.59
N ILE A 183 6.01 3.89 16.43
CA ILE A 183 6.72 4.71 15.44
C ILE A 183 6.50 6.22 15.60
N THR A 184 5.53 6.62 16.42
CA THR A 184 5.25 8.02 16.79
C THR A 184 4.99 8.09 18.29
N GLU A 185 4.88 9.30 18.84
CA GLU A 185 4.23 9.47 20.15
C GLU A 185 2.79 8.90 20.10
N PRO A 186 2.25 8.37 21.22
CA PRO A 186 0.92 7.78 21.25
C PRO A 186 -0.16 8.75 20.77
N MET A 187 -0.88 8.35 19.72
CA MET A 187 -1.92 9.14 19.10
C MET A 187 -3.30 8.82 19.67
N LYS A 188 -4.22 9.76 19.53
CA LYS A 188 -5.60 9.58 19.99
C LYS A 188 -6.33 8.59 19.07
N ALA A 189 -6.51 7.35 19.54
CA ALA A 189 -7.27 6.31 18.83
C ALA A 189 -8.79 6.43 19.05
N LYS A 190 -9.34 7.65 18.90
CA LYS A 190 -10.77 7.94 19.09
C LYS A 190 -11.27 8.94 18.08
N VAL A 191 -12.37 8.60 17.42
CA VAL A 191 -13.00 9.46 16.42
C VAL A 191 -13.53 10.75 17.04
N SER A 192 -13.69 11.77 16.20
CA SER A 192 -14.26 13.06 16.57
C SER A 192 -15.01 13.67 15.39
N ASN A 193 -15.77 14.73 15.65
CA ASN A 193 -16.51 15.42 14.59
C ASN A 193 -15.53 16.05 13.58
N PHE A 194 -15.86 15.95 12.30
CA PHE A 194 -15.17 16.67 11.24
C PHE A 194 -15.51 18.16 11.32
N HIS A 195 -14.69 18.91 12.06
CA HIS A 195 -14.97 20.30 12.44
C HIS A 195 -16.34 20.41 13.12
N ASN A 196 -17.22 21.28 12.61
CA ASN A 196 -18.56 21.49 13.15
C ASN A 196 -19.62 20.56 12.51
N ARG A 197 -19.20 19.51 11.78
CA ARG A 197 -20.11 18.60 11.06
C ARG A 197 -20.24 17.26 11.80
N PRO A 198 -21.40 16.58 11.72
CA PRO A 198 -21.66 15.34 12.47
C PRO A 198 -21.02 14.08 11.87
N PHE A 199 -19.97 14.24 11.05
CA PHE A 199 -19.24 13.12 10.44
C PHE A 199 -18.09 12.73 11.34
N LEU A 200 -18.05 11.46 11.74
CA LEU A 200 -17.04 10.96 12.67
C LEU A 200 -15.80 10.52 11.89
N VAL A 201 -14.68 11.17 12.19
CA VAL A 201 -13.38 10.97 11.54
C VAL A 201 -12.33 10.62 12.57
N ILE A 202 -11.32 9.83 12.19
CA ILE A 202 -10.21 9.49 13.07
C ILE A 202 -9.10 10.53 13.05
N ARG A 203 -9.23 11.56 12.20
CA ARG A 203 -8.19 12.57 11.97
C ARG A 203 -6.96 11.88 11.39
N ALA A 204 -7.18 11.11 10.34
CA ALA A 204 -6.13 10.33 9.70
C ALA A 204 -4.98 11.22 9.15
N ASP A 205 -5.24 12.50 8.92
CA ASP A 205 -4.25 13.54 8.61
C ASP A 205 -3.22 13.69 9.72
N ASP A 206 -3.65 13.70 10.98
CA ASP A 206 -2.76 13.83 12.13
C ASP A 206 -1.75 12.65 12.17
N PHE A 207 -2.21 11.42 11.87
CA PHE A 207 -1.34 10.23 11.78
C PHE A 207 -0.37 10.32 10.61
N ALA A 208 -0.85 10.78 9.45
CA ALA A 208 -0.02 10.95 8.27
C ALA A 208 1.14 11.92 8.52
N ASP A 209 0.85 13.09 9.10
CA ASP A 209 1.85 14.10 9.43
C ASP A 209 2.81 13.63 10.52
N ALA A 210 2.30 13.03 11.61
CA ALA A 210 3.15 12.51 12.69
C ALA A 210 4.15 11.46 12.20
N ILE A 211 3.76 10.57 11.28
CA ILE A 211 4.70 9.61 10.67
C ILE A 211 5.71 10.35 9.79
N TYR A 212 5.25 11.28 8.95
CA TYR A 212 6.12 11.98 8.00
C TYR A 212 7.24 12.74 8.71
N GLU A 213 6.95 13.36 9.86
CA GLU A 213 7.92 14.08 10.70
C GLU A 213 9.04 13.19 11.26
N THR A 214 8.85 11.86 11.27
CA THR A 214 9.87 10.91 11.76
C THR A 214 10.89 10.50 10.69
N ILE A 215 10.60 10.77 9.42
CA ILE A 215 11.47 10.41 8.28
C ILE A 215 12.77 11.22 8.35
N GLN A 216 13.91 10.54 8.23
CA GLN A 216 15.26 11.13 8.29
C GLN A 216 16.01 11.05 6.96
N ASP A 217 15.71 10.05 6.13
CA ASP A 217 16.38 9.84 4.85
C ASP A 217 16.05 10.99 3.86
N GLU A 218 17.08 11.77 3.51
CA GLU A 218 16.97 12.90 2.57
C GLU A 218 16.43 12.48 1.20
N GLU A 219 16.74 11.26 0.75
CA GLU A 219 16.26 10.76 -0.53
C GLU A 219 14.74 10.54 -0.48
N VAL A 220 14.25 10.00 0.64
CA VAL A 220 12.81 9.82 0.87
C VAL A 220 12.11 11.17 1.05
N LEU A 221 12.71 12.11 1.78
CA LEU A 221 12.18 13.46 1.95
C LEU A 221 12.14 14.26 0.64
N SER A 222 12.95 13.87 -0.35
CA SER A 222 12.93 14.47 -1.69
C SER A 222 11.78 13.97 -2.58
N LEU A 223 11.06 12.91 -2.17
CA LEU A 223 9.88 12.44 -2.87
C LEU A 223 8.70 13.40 -2.67
N PRO A 224 7.76 13.51 -3.61
CA PRO A 224 6.57 14.33 -3.43
C PRO A 224 5.76 13.90 -2.20
N LYS A 225 5.50 14.85 -1.28
CA LYS A 225 4.76 14.60 -0.04
C LYS A 225 3.38 14.01 -0.37
N PHE A 226 3.07 12.86 0.24
CA PHE A 226 1.79 12.13 0.11
C PHE A 226 1.42 11.58 -1.27
N LEU A 227 2.36 11.53 -2.23
CA LEU A 227 2.10 10.83 -3.49
C LEU A 227 2.05 9.30 -3.28
N GLY A 228 2.96 8.75 -2.47
CA GLY A 228 3.02 7.34 -2.13
C GLY A 228 3.66 6.47 -3.21
N GLY A 229 3.57 5.15 -3.05
CA GLY A 229 4.04 4.20 -4.05
C GLY A 229 3.09 4.09 -5.24
N VAL A 230 3.55 3.51 -6.35
CA VAL A 230 2.72 3.34 -7.57
C VAL A 230 1.41 2.60 -7.30
N ASP A 231 1.37 1.64 -6.38
CA ASP A 231 0.16 0.91 -6.00
C ASP A 231 -0.85 1.77 -5.19
N GLN A 232 -0.43 2.94 -4.69
CA GLN A 232 -1.28 3.88 -3.95
C GLN A 232 -1.97 4.92 -4.84
N PHE A 233 -1.52 5.12 -6.09
CA PHE A 233 -2.17 6.06 -7.03
C PHE A 233 -2.47 5.47 -8.42
N VAL A 234 -2.03 4.24 -8.71
CA VAL A 234 -2.36 3.51 -9.94
C VAL A 234 -3.04 2.19 -9.59
N ASN A 235 -4.21 1.92 -10.17
CA ASN A 235 -4.93 0.65 -10.05
C ASN A 235 -5.04 -0.13 -11.39
N SER A 236 -4.42 0.38 -12.45
CA SER A 236 -4.46 -0.25 -13.77
C SER A 236 -3.61 -1.54 -13.79
N THR A 237 -4.29 -2.68 -13.93
CA THR A 237 -3.62 -3.99 -14.13
C THR A 237 -2.66 -3.93 -15.32
N ASP A 238 -3.04 -3.21 -16.37
CA ASP A 238 -2.26 -3.02 -17.57
C ASP A 238 -0.95 -2.26 -17.32
N VAL A 239 -0.89 -1.39 -16.31
CA VAL A 239 0.32 -0.68 -15.93
C VAL A 239 1.16 -1.52 -14.97
N LEU A 240 0.58 -1.95 -13.85
CA LEU A 240 1.31 -2.61 -12.76
C LEU A 240 1.81 -4.02 -13.12
N SER A 241 1.19 -4.69 -14.09
CA SER A 241 1.56 -6.04 -14.50
C SER A 241 2.58 -6.08 -15.63
N LYS A 242 2.96 -4.93 -16.21
CA LYS A 242 3.84 -4.87 -17.39
C LYS A 242 5.16 -4.16 -17.03
N PRO A 243 6.31 -4.86 -17.07
CA PRO A 243 7.61 -4.26 -16.74
C PRO A 243 8.03 -3.14 -17.71
N LYS A 244 7.40 -3.03 -18.88
CA LYS A 244 7.65 -1.93 -19.81
C LYS A 244 6.87 -0.65 -19.49
N ARG A 245 5.95 -0.66 -18.52
CA ARG A 245 5.00 0.44 -18.27
C ARG A 245 5.26 1.13 -16.93
N TYR A 246 5.24 0.41 -15.80
CA TYR A 246 5.42 1.05 -14.49
C TYR A 246 6.74 1.80 -14.31
N PRO A 247 7.88 1.46 -14.96
CA PRO A 247 9.11 2.28 -14.81
C PRO A 247 8.97 3.69 -15.38
N LYS A 248 7.98 3.93 -16.26
CA LYS A 248 7.68 5.28 -16.75
C LYS A 248 7.04 6.17 -15.68
N LEU A 249 6.53 5.59 -14.59
CA LEU A 249 5.99 6.35 -13.46
C LEU A 249 7.09 6.94 -12.57
N ARG A 250 8.36 6.58 -12.78
CA ARG A 250 9.50 7.19 -12.06
C ARG A 250 9.50 8.71 -12.14
N TYR A 251 9.10 9.26 -13.29
CA TYR A 251 8.99 10.70 -13.52
C TYR A 251 8.00 11.40 -12.59
N MET A 252 7.05 10.68 -11.99
CA MET A 252 6.13 11.24 -10.99
C MET A 252 6.83 11.56 -9.67
N PHE A 253 8.02 10.99 -9.43
CA PHE A 253 8.80 11.17 -8.20
C PHE A 253 9.99 12.10 -8.37
N GLU A 254 10.32 12.46 -9.60
CA GLU A 254 11.34 13.45 -9.86
C GLU A 254 10.79 14.81 -9.44
N ASN A 255 11.55 15.57 -8.65
CA ASN A 255 11.14 16.92 -8.28
C ASN A 255 10.87 17.72 -9.55
N ASP A 256 9.70 18.35 -9.62
CA ASP A 256 9.50 19.49 -10.50
C ASP A 256 10.57 20.50 -10.09
N LYS A 257 11.67 20.54 -10.84
CA LYS A 257 12.56 21.69 -10.77
C LYS A 257 11.65 22.87 -11.04
N VAL A 258 11.41 23.65 -9.99
CA VAL A 258 10.75 24.95 -10.07
C VAL A 258 11.47 25.67 -11.20
N THR A 259 10.88 25.68 -12.39
CA THR A 259 11.22 26.62 -13.44
C THR A 259 10.75 27.97 -12.89
N SER A 260 11.65 28.57 -12.11
CA SER A 260 11.66 29.99 -11.80
C SER A 260 11.79 30.80 -13.08
#